data_AF-A0A8H7WU36-F1
#
_entry.id   AF-A0A8H7WU36-F1
#
_cell.length_a   1.000
_cell.length_b   1.000
_cell.length_c   1.000
_cell.angle_alpha   90.00
_cell.angle_beta   90.00
_cell.angle_gamma   90.00
#
_symmetry.space_group_name_H-M   'P 1'
#
loop_
_entity.id
_entity.type
_entity.pdbx_description
1 polymer ?
#
loop_
_entity_poly.entity_id
_entity_poly.type
_entity_poly.pdbx_seq_one_letter_code
_entity_poly.pdbx_strand_id
1 'polypeptide(L)'
;MSASIASKARSLPSRTLHLKVFPTPRTFAEQREVLRVIERFGEVSVFKSLKYDPKRPVHDAFLAVYNSESSAQSLENVSPLRYRLIKESSTPSAADSPEDDASNSTVFELRASKTEYSHHAFLNSPRLNPLHGPYVPVSPKKSFIAASLSNIVPDSNWSEGLLDWDTERILWRRDDILAPDEEMRTGKDGESISEGWFSARDALWKEKIENKERKTASMESSERGTVKEVNIPI
;
A
#
# COMPACT_ATOMS: atom_id res chain seq x y z
N MET A 1 -25.57 -13.96 13.77
CA MET A 1 -24.31 -13.93 12.98
C MET A 1 -23.21 -13.05 13.59
N SER A 2 -23.54 -12.04 14.43
CA SER A 2 -22.56 -11.13 15.04
C SER A 2 -21.54 -11.78 15.98
N ALA A 3 -21.94 -12.79 16.76
CA ALA A 3 -21.06 -13.43 17.76
C ALA A 3 -19.86 -14.19 17.14
N SER A 4 -20.06 -14.82 15.97
CA SER A 4 -19.00 -15.55 15.25
C SER A 4 -17.97 -14.61 14.62
N ILE A 5 -18.42 -13.44 14.14
CA ILE A 5 -17.53 -12.41 13.61
C ILE A 5 -16.67 -11.82 14.74
N ALA A 6 -17.28 -11.54 15.89
CA ALA A 6 -16.56 -11.00 17.05
C ALA A 6 -15.49 -11.97 17.59
N SER A 7 -15.77 -13.28 17.63
CA SER A 7 -14.79 -14.29 18.06
C SER A 7 -13.64 -14.44 17.06
N LYS A 8 -13.93 -14.46 15.75
CA LYS A 8 -12.90 -14.42 14.70
C LYS A 8 -12.05 -13.16 14.80
N ALA A 9 -12.67 -11.98 14.95
CA ALA A 9 -11.95 -10.72 15.09
C ALA A 9 -11.00 -10.71 16.30
N ARG A 10 -11.41 -11.29 17.43
CA ARG A 10 -10.58 -11.37 18.65
C ARG A 10 -9.38 -12.32 18.49
N SER A 11 -9.46 -13.30 17.60
CA SER A 11 -8.38 -14.26 17.29
C SER A 11 -7.51 -13.85 16.09
N LEU A 12 -7.77 -12.72 15.45
CA LEU A 12 -6.92 -12.21 14.36
C LEU A 12 -5.46 -12.00 14.78
N PRO A 13 -5.15 -11.39 15.95
CA PRO A 13 -3.76 -11.13 16.31
C PRO A 13 -2.93 -12.40 16.47
N SER A 14 -3.52 -13.50 16.98
CA SER A 14 -2.79 -14.77 17.18
C SER A 14 -2.54 -15.54 15.89
N ARG A 15 -3.27 -15.23 14.81
CA ARG A 15 -3.14 -15.85 13.48
C ARG A 15 -2.30 -15.02 12.51
N THR A 16 -1.92 -13.82 12.92
CA THR A 16 -1.24 -12.86 12.07
C THR A 16 0.26 -12.90 12.36
N LEU A 17 1.06 -12.96 11.30
CA LEU A 17 2.51 -12.99 11.37
C LEU A 17 3.13 -11.92 10.49
N HIS A 18 4.27 -11.43 10.96
CA HIS A 18 5.11 -10.46 10.30
C HIS A 18 6.27 -11.24 9.72
N LEU A 19 6.32 -11.27 8.40
CA LEU A 19 7.24 -12.06 7.63
C LEU A 19 8.31 -11.14 7.07
N LYS A 20 9.58 -11.46 7.33
CA LYS A 20 10.72 -10.73 6.81
C LYS A 20 11.54 -11.63 5.90
N VAL A 21 11.78 -11.20 4.67
CA VAL A 21 12.42 -12.01 3.63
C VAL A 21 13.74 -11.38 3.19
N PHE A 22 14.80 -12.17 3.18
CA PHE A 22 16.13 -11.77 2.72
C PHE A 22 16.69 -12.76 1.69
N PRO A 23 17.15 -12.32 0.51
CA PRO A 23 17.09 -10.96 -0.02
C PRO A 23 15.66 -10.50 -0.33
N THR A 24 15.46 -9.19 -0.51
CA THR A 24 14.14 -8.60 -0.78
C THR A 24 13.56 -9.14 -2.10
N PRO A 25 12.36 -9.76 -2.09
CA PRO A 25 11.75 -10.25 -3.31
C PRO A 25 11.22 -9.09 -4.17
N ARG A 26 11.81 -8.91 -5.34
CA ARG A 26 11.49 -7.84 -6.30
C ARG A 26 10.50 -8.30 -7.36
N THR A 27 10.54 -9.58 -7.73
CA THR A 27 9.68 -10.10 -8.80
C THR A 27 8.42 -10.76 -8.27
N PHE A 28 7.37 -10.78 -9.08
CA PHE A 28 6.13 -11.49 -8.75
C PHE A 28 6.37 -13.00 -8.52
N ALA A 29 7.28 -13.60 -9.29
CA ALA A 29 7.66 -15.00 -9.12
C ALA A 29 8.27 -15.26 -7.73
N GLU A 30 9.15 -14.39 -7.26
CA GLU A 30 9.75 -14.47 -5.92
C GLU A 30 8.70 -14.33 -4.82
N GLN A 31 7.79 -13.35 -4.94
CA GLN A 31 6.72 -13.14 -3.97
C GLN A 31 5.72 -14.30 -3.93
N ARG A 32 5.40 -14.89 -5.09
CA ARG A 32 4.55 -16.07 -5.18
C ARG A 32 5.21 -17.29 -4.53
N GLU A 33 6.52 -17.41 -4.63
CA GLU A 33 7.23 -18.50 -3.95
C GLU A 33 7.23 -18.33 -2.43
N VAL A 34 7.37 -17.09 -1.91
CA VAL A 34 7.14 -16.81 -0.48
C VAL A 34 5.77 -17.33 -0.06
N LEU A 35 4.72 -17.00 -0.81
CA LEU A 35 3.36 -17.45 -0.54
C LEU A 35 3.26 -18.99 -0.54
N ARG A 36 3.83 -19.64 -1.55
CA ARG A 36 3.85 -21.11 -1.64
C ARG A 36 4.57 -21.77 -0.47
N VAL A 37 5.65 -21.17 0.03
CA VAL A 37 6.38 -21.70 1.19
C VAL A 37 5.54 -21.60 2.46
N ILE A 38 4.87 -20.47 2.69
CA ILE A 38 4.05 -20.26 3.89
C ILE A 38 2.74 -21.06 3.86
N GLU A 39 2.19 -21.33 2.68
CA GLU A 39 1.00 -22.15 2.49
C GLU A 39 1.23 -23.62 2.89
N ARG A 40 2.47 -24.10 2.91
CA ARG A 40 2.80 -25.47 3.39
C ARG A 40 2.44 -25.70 4.85
N PHE A 41 2.37 -24.63 5.64
CA PHE A 41 2.02 -24.68 7.07
C PHE A 41 0.52 -24.54 7.33
N GLY A 42 -0.25 -24.12 6.32
CA GLY A 42 -1.70 -23.99 6.39
C GLY A 42 -2.25 -22.95 5.43
N GLU A 43 -3.59 -22.88 5.39
CA GLU A 43 -4.31 -21.94 4.55
C GLU A 43 -4.09 -20.49 5.02
N VAL A 44 -3.59 -19.67 4.10
CA VAL A 44 -3.38 -18.23 4.30
C VAL A 44 -4.62 -17.48 3.80
N SER A 45 -5.30 -16.77 4.70
CA SER A 45 -6.47 -15.96 4.37
C SER A 45 -6.10 -14.63 3.73
N VAL A 46 -5.01 -14.01 4.18
CA VAL A 46 -4.55 -12.72 3.67
C VAL A 46 -3.04 -12.75 3.57
N PHE A 47 -2.52 -12.35 2.41
CA PHE A 47 -1.10 -12.11 2.18
C PHE A 47 -0.93 -10.71 1.62
N LYS A 48 -0.24 -9.84 2.35
CA LYS A 48 -0.09 -8.41 2.00
C LYS A 48 1.37 -8.01 2.07
N SER A 49 1.88 -7.37 1.02
CA SER A 49 3.18 -6.70 1.06
C SER A 49 3.09 -5.38 1.83
N LEU A 50 4.06 -5.14 2.73
CA LEU A 50 4.15 -3.89 3.48
C LEU A 50 4.90 -2.79 2.71
N LYS A 51 5.29 -3.05 1.46
CA LYS A 51 5.86 -2.06 0.54
C LYS A 51 4.98 -0.82 0.36
N TYR A 52 3.66 -1.00 0.39
CA TYR A 52 2.67 0.05 0.15
C TYR A 52 1.96 0.52 1.43
N ASP A 53 2.55 0.29 2.60
CA ASP A 53 1.98 0.80 3.84
C ASP A 53 2.09 2.34 3.88
N PRO A 54 0.97 3.08 4.06
CA PRO A 54 0.97 4.55 4.04
C PRO A 54 1.78 5.19 5.17
N LYS A 55 2.07 4.47 6.27
CA LYS A 55 2.82 5.02 7.41
C LYS A 55 4.29 4.67 7.36
N ARG A 56 4.60 3.41 7.02
CA ARG A 56 5.95 2.83 7.09
C ARG A 56 6.12 1.81 5.96
N PRO A 57 6.47 2.24 4.75
CA PRO A 57 6.73 1.32 3.64
C PRO A 57 7.97 0.48 3.96
N VAL A 58 7.81 -0.84 3.91
CA VAL A 58 8.89 -1.81 4.18
C VAL A 58 8.91 -2.84 3.04
N HIS A 59 9.97 -2.82 2.24
CA HIS A 59 10.06 -3.62 1.00
C HIS A 59 10.36 -5.10 1.26
N ASP A 60 11.05 -5.42 2.34
CA ASP A 60 11.46 -6.78 2.72
C ASP A 60 10.48 -7.47 3.67
N ALA A 61 9.30 -6.86 3.91
CA ALA A 61 8.34 -7.36 4.87
C ALA A 61 6.93 -7.59 4.27
N PHE A 62 6.30 -8.63 4.79
CA PHE A 62 4.95 -9.04 4.45
C PHE A 62 4.14 -9.26 5.72
N LEU A 63 2.83 -9.10 5.60
CA LEU A 63 1.84 -9.44 6.60
C LEU A 63 1.07 -10.66 6.09
N ALA A 64 1.11 -11.75 6.84
CA ALA A 64 0.33 -12.94 6.55
C ALA A 64 -0.67 -13.20 7.67
N VAL A 65 -1.92 -13.50 7.30
CA VAL A 65 -2.99 -13.88 8.24
C VAL A 65 -3.44 -15.29 7.88
N TYR A 66 -3.25 -16.23 8.79
CA TYR A 66 -3.69 -17.61 8.63
C TYR A 66 -5.17 -17.78 9.00
N ASN A 67 -5.80 -18.81 8.42
CA ASN A 67 -7.15 -19.20 8.83
C ASN A 67 -7.15 -19.80 10.25
N SER A 68 -6.09 -20.52 10.64
CA SER A 68 -5.91 -21.13 11.95
C SER A 68 -4.71 -20.57 12.72
N GLU A 69 -4.81 -20.52 14.05
CA GLU A 69 -3.71 -20.09 14.94
C GLU A 69 -2.60 -21.13 15.00
N SER A 70 -2.94 -22.43 14.94
CA SER A 70 -1.97 -23.51 14.94
C SER A 70 -0.98 -23.40 13.78
N SER A 71 -1.46 -23.04 12.58
CA SER A 71 -0.61 -22.85 11.39
C SER A 71 0.37 -21.70 11.55
N ALA A 72 -0.06 -20.59 12.15
CA ALA A 72 0.81 -19.46 12.46
C ALA A 72 1.90 -19.88 13.46
N GLN A 73 1.52 -20.56 14.55
CA GLN A 73 2.49 -21.05 15.54
C GLN A 73 3.47 -22.07 14.93
N SER A 74 3.02 -22.96 14.05
CA SER A 74 3.90 -23.90 13.35
C SER A 74 4.95 -23.18 12.50
N LEU A 75 4.56 -22.14 11.75
CA LEU A 75 5.51 -21.34 10.98
C LEU A 75 6.48 -20.57 11.90
N GLU A 76 6.00 -19.98 12.99
CA GLU A 76 6.83 -19.26 13.96
C GLU A 76 7.89 -20.18 14.58
N ASN A 77 7.49 -21.39 15.00
CA ASN A 77 8.38 -22.37 15.64
C ASN A 77 9.47 -22.91 14.70
N VAL A 78 9.21 -22.95 13.38
CA VAL A 78 10.18 -23.43 12.39
C VAL A 78 11.05 -22.29 11.84
N SER A 79 10.68 -21.03 12.11
CA SER A 79 11.45 -19.90 11.64
C SER A 79 12.83 -19.83 12.32
N PRO A 80 13.90 -19.47 11.59
CA PRO A 80 13.98 -19.03 10.19
C PRO A 80 13.98 -20.16 9.14
N LEU A 81 13.25 -19.96 8.03
CA LEU A 81 13.16 -20.88 6.90
C LEU A 81 14.08 -20.46 5.76
N ARG A 82 14.82 -21.42 5.18
CA ARG A 82 15.63 -21.18 3.98
C ARG A 82 15.04 -21.96 2.81
N TYR A 83 14.78 -21.26 1.71
CA TYR A 83 14.27 -21.87 0.48
C TYR A 83 15.04 -21.34 -0.72
N ARG A 84 15.03 -22.11 -1.81
CA ARG A 84 15.76 -21.79 -3.04
C ARG A 84 14.73 -21.62 -4.15
N LEU A 85 14.77 -20.49 -4.83
CA LEU A 85 14.01 -20.27 -6.05
C LEU A 85 14.87 -20.68 -7.25
N ILE A 86 14.37 -21.63 -8.03
CA ILE A 86 14.98 -22.03 -9.31
C ILE A 86 14.27 -21.23 -10.40
N LYS A 87 15.00 -20.38 -11.12
CA LYS A 87 14.44 -19.68 -12.29
C LYS A 87 14.40 -20.68 -13.44
N GLU A 88 13.20 -21.10 -13.85
CA GLU A 88 13.03 -21.93 -15.04
C GLU A 88 13.42 -21.11 -16.28
N SER A 89 14.65 -21.24 -16.75
CA SER A 89 15.04 -20.78 -18.08
C SER A 89 14.40 -21.72 -19.10
N SER A 90 13.46 -21.19 -19.87
CA SER A 90 12.76 -21.90 -20.94
C SER A 90 13.73 -22.27 -22.08
N THR A 91 14.48 -23.35 -21.93
CA THR A 91 15.13 -24.08 -23.02
C THR A 91 15.06 -25.57 -22.70
N PRO A 92 14.16 -26.35 -23.33
CA PRO A 92 14.23 -27.80 -23.26
C PRO A 92 15.38 -28.26 -24.17
N SER A 93 16.61 -28.21 -23.68
CA SER A 93 17.74 -28.88 -24.33
C SER A 93 18.02 -30.17 -23.57
N ALA A 94 17.67 -31.29 -24.21
CA ALA A 94 18.01 -32.62 -23.77
C ALA A 94 19.53 -32.81 -23.85
N ALA A 95 20.22 -32.78 -22.71
CA ALA A 95 21.52 -33.41 -22.53
C ALA A 95 21.86 -33.52 -21.03
N ASP A 96 22.08 -34.76 -20.59
CA ASP A 96 22.71 -35.11 -19.31
C ASP A 96 23.99 -34.29 -19.07
N SER A 97 24.03 -33.48 -18.01
CA SER A 97 25.27 -33.14 -17.29
C SER A 97 24.94 -32.58 -15.89
N PRO A 98 25.47 -33.17 -14.80
CA PRO A 98 25.09 -32.83 -13.42
C PRO A 98 25.88 -31.68 -12.78
N GLU A 99 26.60 -30.87 -13.56
CA GLU A 99 27.55 -29.87 -13.04
C GLU A 99 27.28 -28.51 -13.69
N ASP A 100 26.35 -27.70 -13.14
CA ASP A 100 26.32 -26.20 -13.19
C ASP A 100 24.94 -25.54 -12.91
N ASP A 101 23.99 -26.22 -12.26
CA ASP A 101 22.68 -25.61 -11.88
C ASP A 101 22.77 -24.52 -10.76
N ALA A 102 23.95 -24.23 -10.24
CA ALA A 102 24.14 -23.29 -9.13
C ALA A 102 23.97 -21.81 -9.54
N SER A 103 24.10 -21.49 -10.83
CA SER A 103 24.17 -20.09 -11.32
C SER A 103 22.81 -19.38 -11.42
N ASN A 104 21.70 -20.11 -11.48
CA ASN A 104 20.34 -19.53 -11.64
C ASN A 104 19.45 -19.62 -10.40
N SER A 105 19.99 -20.05 -9.26
CA SER A 105 19.20 -20.27 -8.05
C SER A 105 19.50 -19.23 -6.96
N THR A 106 18.47 -18.54 -6.50
CA THR A 106 18.59 -17.54 -5.41
C THR A 106 18.07 -18.15 -4.11
N VAL A 107 18.90 -18.14 -3.07
CA VAL A 107 18.53 -18.61 -1.74
C VAL A 107 17.90 -17.46 -0.96
N PHE A 108 16.71 -17.69 -0.43
CA PHE A 108 15.96 -16.78 0.41
C PHE A 108 15.85 -17.33 1.82
N GLU A 109 15.91 -16.43 2.79
CA GLU A 109 15.63 -16.66 4.20
C GLU A 109 14.34 -15.92 4.57
N LEU A 110 13.37 -16.65 5.10
CA LEU A 110 12.10 -16.16 5.59
C LEU A 110 12.10 -16.26 7.13
N ARG A 111 11.95 -15.12 7.79
CA ARG A 111 11.76 -15.02 9.24
C ARG A 111 10.31 -14.69 9.54
N ALA A 112 9.68 -15.51 10.37
CA ALA A 112 8.34 -15.24 10.87
C ALA A 112 8.43 -14.73 12.31
N SER A 113 7.63 -13.73 12.64
CA SER A 113 7.58 -13.14 13.97
C SER A 113 6.17 -12.70 14.31
N LYS A 114 5.86 -12.63 15.60
CA LYS A 114 4.61 -12.04 16.07
C LYS A 114 4.53 -10.58 15.66
N THR A 115 3.33 -10.15 15.28
CA THR A 115 3.12 -8.78 14.81
C THR A 115 2.71 -7.87 15.94
N GLU A 116 3.15 -6.63 15.87
CA GLU A 116 2.57 -5.52 16.64
C GLU A 116 1.39 -4.88 15.90
N TYR A 117 0.89 -5.51 14.83
CA TYR A 117 -0.16 -4.97 14.00
C TYR A 117 -1.49 -4.92 14.77
N SER A 118 -1.92 -3.72 15.11
CA SER A 118 -3.21 -3.53 15.78
C SER A 118 -4.35 -3.59 14.77
N HIS A 119 -4.94 -4.78 14.61
CA HIS A 119 -6.12 -5.00 13.76
C HIS A 119 -7.28 -4.07 14.15
N HIS A 120 -7.51 -3.86 15.44
CA HIS A 120 -8.56 -2.97 15.92
C HIS A 120 -8.32 -1.52 15.52
N ALA A 121 -7.08 -1.03 15.63
CA ALA A 121 -6.73 0.31 15.19
C ALA A 121 -6.86 0.46 13.68
N PHE A 122 -6.47 -0.55 12.89
CA PHE A 122 -6.66 -0.55 11.45
C PHE A 122 -8.14 -0.44 11.07
N LEU A 123 -8.97 -1.36 11.59
CA LEU A 123 -10.39 -1.44 11.29
C LEU A 123 -11.13 -0.14 11.59
N ASN A 124 -10.81 0.50 12.72
CA ASN A 124 -11.45 1.74 13.18
C ASN A 124 -10.80 3.02 12.64
N SER A 125 -9.76 2.93 11.81
CA SER A 125 -9.05 4.11 11.32
C SER A 125 -9.56 4.55 9.94
N PRO A 126 -10.13 5.76 9.80
CA PRO A 126 -10.52 6.31 8.51
C PRO A 126 -9.35 6.48 7.52
N ARG A 127 -8.11 6.54 8.04
CA ARG A 127 -6.91 6.81 7.25
C ARG A 127 -6.21 5.56 6.72
N LEU A 128 -6.38 4.41 7.37
CA LEU A 128 -5.72 3.16 6.96
C LEU A 128 -6.71 2.18 6.31
N ASN A 129 -7.95 2.15 6.81
CA ASN A 129 -8.99 1.33 6.24
C ASN A 129 -9.84 2.17 5.27
N PRO A 130 -9.72 1.95 3.94
CA PRO A 130 -10.49 2.68 2.95
C PRO A 130 -12.00 2.38 3.04
N LEU A 131 -12.37 1.26 3.66
CA LEU A 131 -13.75 0.85 3.89
C LEU A 131 -14.27 1.32 5.25
N HIS A 132 -13.57 2.21 5.95
CA HIS A 132 -14.01 2.73 7.23
C HIS A 132 -14.98 3.90 7.05
N GLY A 133 -16.16 3.76 7.65
CA GLY A 133 -17.21 4.78 7.65
C GLY A 133 -18.37 4.41 6.72
N PRO A 134 -19.41 5.25 6.64
CA PRO A 134 -20.45 5.08 5.64
C PRO A 134 -19.81 5.17 4.25
N TYR A 135 -20.26 4.30 3.35
CA TYR A 135 -19.86 4.39 1.94
C TYR A 135 -20.31 5.73 1.36
N VAL A 136 -19.38 6.46 0.74
CA VAL A 136 -19.64 7.75 0.11
C VAL A 136 -19.25 7.64 -1.37
N PRO A 137 -20.23 7.52 -2.29
CA PRO A 137 -19.94 7.35 -3.70
C PRO A 137 -19.25 8.58 -4.30
N VAL A 138 -18.38 8.37 -5.28
CA VAL A 138 -17.78 9.48 -6.02
C VAL A 138 -18.86 10.21 -6.80
N SER A 139 -18.97 11.52 -6.59
CA SER A 139 -19.94 12.34 -7.31
C SER A 139 -19.80 12.16 -8.83
N PRO A 140 -20.90 12.04 -9.61
CA PRO A 140 -20.84 11.90 -11.07
C PRO A 140 -20.04 12.99 -11.78
N LYS A 141 -19.95 14.18 -11.18
CA LYS A 141 -19.14 15.30 -11.70
C LYS A 141 -17.62 15.05 -11.68
N LYS A 142 -17.14 14.10 -10.89
CA LYS A 142 -15.71 13.77 -10.72
C LYS A 142 -15.31 12.50 -11.46
N SER A 143 -16.26 11.63 -11.80
CA SER A 143 -16.01 10.38 -12.51
C SER A 143 -16.68 10.42 -13.88
N PHE A 144 -15.87 10.27 -14.93
CA PHE A 144 -16.38 10.13 -16.30
C PHE A 144 -17.28 8.89 -16.44
N ILE A 145 -16.94 7.80 -15.75
CA ILE A 145 -17.71 6.55 -15.75
C ILE A 145 -19.08 6.80 -15.13
N ALA A 146 -19.13 7.42 -13.94
CA ALA A 146 -20.37 7.74 -13.26
C ALA A 146 -21.28 8.68 -14.09
N ALA A 147 -20.71 9.69 -14.75
CA ALA A 147 -21.46 10.59 -15.63
C ALA A 147 -22.01 9.89 -16.88
N SER A 148 -21.29 8.90 -17.42
CA SER A 148 -21.77 8.11 -18.55
C SER A 148 -22.88 7.15 -18.12
N LEU A 149 -22.73 6.51 -16.95
CA LEU A 149 -23.70 5.56 -16.43
C LEU A 149 -24.98 6.23 -15.94
N SER A 150 -24.95 7.50 -15.53
CA SER A 150 -26.15 8.22 -15.09
C SER A 150 -27.19 8.40 -16.20
N ASN A 151 -26.78 8.26 -17.46
CA ASN A 151 -27.72 8.30 -18.59
C ASN A 151 -28.37 6.94 -18.88
N ILE A 152 -27.82 5.85 -18.35
CA ILE A 152 -28.23 4.46 -18.65
C ILE A 152 -28.94 3.84 -17.45
N VAL A 153 -28.47 4.11 -16.24
CA VAL A 153 -28.99 3.54 -15.01
C VAL A 153 -30.22 4.34 -14.56
N PRO A 154 -31.38 3.69 -14.36
CA PRO A 154 -32.58 4.38 -13.87
C PRO A 154 -32.44 4.78 -12.40
N ASP A 155 -33.08 5.90 -12.05
CA ASP A 155 -33.16 6.40 -10.69
C ASP A 155 -33.82 5.35 -9.78
N SER A 156 -33.03 4.81 -8.87
CA SER A 156 -33.43 3.76 -7.94
C SER A 156 -32.55 3.83 -6.69
N ASN A 157 -32.94 3.14 -5.61
CA ASN A 157 -32.14 3.06 -4.38
C ASN A 157 -30.74 2.44 -4.58
N TRP A 158 -30.49 1.82 -5.74
CA TRP A 158 -29.21 1.21 -6.11
C TRP A 158 -28.39 2.06 -7.08
N SER A 159 -28.98 3.12 -7.63
CA SER A 159 -28.36 3.95 -8.66
C SER A 159 -27.02 4.51 -8.21
N GLU A 160 -26.93 5.11 -7.02
CA GLU A 160 -25.68 5.67 -6.49
C GLU A 160 -24.53 4.65 -6.41
N GLY A 161 -24.82 3.41 -6.01
CA GLY A 161 -23.81 2.34 -5.95
C GLY A 161 -23.44 1.79 -7.33
N LEU A 162 -24.39 1.73 -8.27
CA LEU A 162 -24.13 1.29 -9.64
C LEU A 162 -23.37 2.32 -10.47
N LEU A 163 -23.50 3.60 -10.14
CA LEU A 163 -22.77 4.69 -10.80
C LEU A 163 -21.32 4.78 -10.32
N ASP A 164 -21.04 4.32 -9.11
CA ASP A 164 -19.75 4.53 -8.47
C ASP A 164 -18.77 3.37 -8.67
N TRP A 165 -18.00 3.49 -9.75
CA TRP A 165 -16.92 2.56 -10.09
C TRP A 165 -15.53 3.08 -9.72
N ASP A 166 -15.43 4.35 -9.27
CA ASP A 166 -14.16 5.02 -9.04
C ASP A 166 -13.82 5.21 -7.55
N THR A 167 -14.77 5.04 -6.61
CA THR A 167 -14.46 5.12 -5.17
C THR A 167 -13.35 4.17 -4.77
N GLU A 168 -13.40 2.92 -5.23
CA GLU A 168 -12.33 1.95 -4.95
C GLU A 168 -10.99 2.42 -5.54
N ARG A 169 -11.01 2.96 -6.76
CA ARG A 169 -9.83 3.39 -7.49
C ARG A 169 -9.12 4.59 -6.85
N ILE A 170 -9.86 5.55 -6.33
CA ILE A 170 -9.32 6.76 -5.69
C ILE A 170 -8.67 6.42 -4.34
N LEU A 171 -9.17 5.41 -3.63
CA LEU A 171 -8.61 4.98 -2.35
C LEU A 171 -7.25 4.28 -2.50
N TRP A 172 -7.00 3.62 -3.64
CA TRP A 172 -5.72 2.99 -3.97
C TRP A 172 -4.77 3.89 -4.77
N ARG A 173 -5.27 4.92 -5.48
CA ARG A 173 -4.46 6.01 -6.06
C ARG A 173 -4.07 7.06 -5.02
N ARG A 174 -3.35 6.64 -3.99
CA ARG A 174 -2.26 7.49 -3.52
C ARG A 174 -1.10 7.25 -4.50
N ASP A 175 -1.08 8.03 -5.57
CA ASP A 175 -0.04 8.08 -6.60
C ASP A 175 1.35 8.54 -6.07
N ASP A 176 1.66 8.24 -4.80
CA ASP A 176 2.94 8.52 -4.12
C ASP A 176 3.69 7.24 -3.71
N ILE A 177 3.20 6.05 -4.07
CA ILE A 177 3.94 4.79 -3.83
C ILE A 177 4.06 4.02 -5.14
N LEU A 178 4.79 4.60 -6.08
CA LEU A 178 5.40 3.79 -7.14
C LEU A 178 6.33 2.78 -6.47
N ALA A 179 6.29 1.54 -6.95
CA ALA A 179 7.38 0.62 -6.71
C ALA A 179 8.68 1.27 -7.22
N PRO A 180 9.80 1.26 -6.47
CA PRO A 180 11.10 1.71 -7.00
C PRO A 180 11.48 1.03 -8.33
N ASP A 181 10.89 -0.14 -8.57
CA ASP A 181 10.99 -1.02 -9.72
C ASP A 181 10.02 -0.65 -10.87
N GLU A 182 8.93 0.08 -10.61
CA GLU A 182 8.08 0.70 -11.67
C GLU A 182 8.54 2.12 -12.05
N GLU A 183 9.39 2.75 -11.24
CA GLU A 183 10.04 4.03 -11.57
C GLU A 183 11.07 3.91 -12.71
N MET A 184 11.50 2.70 -13.07
CA MET A 184 12.34 2.44 -14.24
C MET A 184 11.53 2.26 -15.54
N ARG A 185 10.50 3.06 -15.76
CA ARG A 185 10.03 3.28 -17.13
C ARG A 185 11.02 4.23 -17.80
N THR A 186 11.96 3.68 -18.55
CA THR A 186 12.78 4.46 -19.46
C THR A 186 11.86 5.12 -20.49
N GLY A 187 11.95 6.43 -20.62
CA GLY A 187 11.37 7.12 -21.76
C GLY A 187 11.95 6.54 -23.06
N LYS A 188 11.28 6.83 -24.19
CA LYS A 188 11.72 6.40 -25.53
C LYS A 188 13.16 6.86 -25.87
N ASP A 189 13.66 7.83 -25.11
CA ASP A 189 14.95 8.51 -25.27
C ASP A 189 15.96 8.18 -24.16
N GLY A 190 15.66 7.22 -23.27
CA GLY A 190 16.58 6.75 -22.23
C GLY A 190 16.66 7.62 -20.96
N GLU A 191 15.89 8.70 -20.87
CA GLU A 191 15.82 9.51 -19.66
C GLU A 191 14.93 8.87 -18.59
N SER A 192 15.39 8.95 -17.32
CA SER A 192 14.68 8.47 -16.15
C SER A 192 13.50 9.41 -15.85
N ILE A 193 12.27 8.91 -16.04
CA ILE A 193 11.04 9.67 -15.82
C ILE A 193 10.92 10.13 -14.34
N SER A 194 11.56 9.43 -13.41
CA SER A 194 11.47 9.69 -11.96
C SER A 194 12.21 10.97 -11.53
N GLU A 195 13.41 11.24 -12.06
CA GLU A 195 14.22 12.38 -11.62
C GLU A 195 13.61 13.73 -11.98
N GLY A 196 13.05 13.84 -13.19
CA GLY A 196 12.35 15.05 -13.64
C GLY A 196 11.10 15.34 -12.81
N TRP A 197 10.37 14.30 -12.40
CA TRP A 197 9.14 14.43 -11.62
C TRP A 197 9.42 14.85 -10.16
N PHE A 198 10.43 14.26 -9.51
CA PHE A 198 10.84 14.67 -8.16
C PHE A 198 11.35 16.11 -8.11
N SER A 199 12.16 16.54 -9.10
CA SER A 199 12.63 17.94 -9.18
C SER A 199 11.48 18.93 -9.40
N ALA A 200 10.53 18.62 -10.28
CA ALA A 200 9.37 19.47 -10.51
C ALA A 200 8.49 19.59 -9.25
N ARG A 201 8.37 18.51 -8.48
CA ARG A 201 7.60 18.49 -7.23
C ARG A 201 8.25 19.31 -6.13
N ASP A 202 9.57 19.22 -5.98
CA ASP A 202 10.34 20.02 -5.02
C ASP A 202 10.28 21.52 -5.34
N ALA A 203 10.30 21.87 -6.63
CA ALA A 203 10.10 23.26 -7.06
C ALA A 203 8.71 23.78 -6.69
N LEU A 204 7.65 23.00 -6.95
CA LEU A 204 6.28 23.36 -6.60
C LEU A 204 6.07 23.47 -5.09
N TRP A 205 6.70 22.59 -4.29
CA TRP A 205 6.62 22.67 -2.83
C TRP A 205 7.33 23.90 -2.27
N LYS A 206 8.50 24.25 -2.81
CA LYS A 206 9.21 25.49 -2.44
C LYS A 206 8.40 26.73 -2.78
N GLU A 207 7.82 26.80 -3.98
CA GLU A 207 6.96 27.91 -4.39
C GLU A 207 5.73 28.05 -3.49
N LYS A 208 5.15 26.91 -3.07
CA LYS A 208 3.98 26.89 -2.17
C LYS A 208 4.33 27.36 -0.76
N ILE A 209 5.52 27.03 -0.26
CA ILE A 209 6.03 27.53 1.03
C ILE A 209 6.27 29.03 0.94
N GLU A 210 6.93 29.51 -0.12
CA GLU A 210 7.22 30.93 -0.30
C GLU A 210 5.94 31.77 -0.44
N ASN A 211 4.95 31.29 -1.20
CA ASN A 211 3.65 31.96 -1.31
C ASN A 211 2.87 31.98 0.02
N LYS A 212 3.07 30.97 0.88
CA LYS A 212 2.47 30.95 2.22
C LYS A 212 3.13 32.01 3.11
N GLU A 213 4.44 32.14 3.07
CA GLU A 213 5.20 33.13 3.83
C GLU A 213 4.89 34.57 3.39
N ARG A 214 4.75 34.81 2.07
CA ARG A 214 4.34 36.12 1.53
C ARG A 214 2.94 36.52 1.98
N LYS A 215 2.01 35.56 2.03
CA LYS A 215 0.65 35.80 2.53
C LYS A 215 0.62 36.11 4.02
N THR A 216 1.42 35.41 4.83
CA THR A 216 1.51 35.70 6.27
C THR A 216 2.14 37.06 6.56
N ALA A 217 3.20 37.44 5.82
CA ALA A 217 3.82 38.75 5.95
C ALA A 217 2.86 39.90 5.54
N SER A 218 2.07 39.69 4.49
CA SER A 218 1.06 40.68 4.05
C SER A 218 -0.07 40.87 5.07
N MET A 219 -0.47 39.81 5.79
CA MET A 219 -1.46 39.89 6.86
C MET A 219 -0.91 40.68 8.06
N GLU A 220 0.34 40.44 8.44
CA GLU A 220 0.99 41.09 9.58
C GLU A 220 1.22 42.60 9.34
N SER A 221 1.48 43.01 8.10
CA SER A 221 1.56 44.44 7.72
C SER A 221 0.20 45.15 7.71
N SER A 222 -0.91 44.41 7.55
CA SER A 222 -2.26 44.98 7.58
C SER A 222 -2.75 45.24 9.01
N GLU A 223 -2.25 44.51 10.01
CA GLU A 223 -2.67 44.67 11.41
C GLU A 223 -1.97 45.84 12.12
N ARG A 224 -0.80 46.30 11.65
CA ARG A 224 -0.09 47.46 12.24
C ARG A 224 -0.61 48.83 11.77
N GLY A 225 -1.56 48.87 10.85
CA GLY A 225 -2.07 50.13 10.26
C GLY A 225 -3.24 50.79 10.98
N THR A 226 -3.75 50.24 12.09
CA THR A 226 -4.98 50.76 12.74
C THR A 226 -4.79 51.07 14.22
N VAL A 227 -3.91 52.01 14.56
CA VAL A 227 -3.95 52.70 15.86
C VAL A 227 -4.51 54.09 15.61
N LYS A 228 -5.83 54.25 15.81
CA LYS A 228 -6.46 55.57 15.87
C LYS A 228 -6.10 56.20 17.21
N GLU A 229 -5.21 57.17 17.21
CA GLU A 229 -5.01 58.07 18.36
C GLU A 229 -6.34 58.80 18.64
N VAL A 230 -6.93 58.50 19.80
CA VAL A 230 -8.08 59.23 20.33
C VAL A 230 -7.54 60.26 21.31
N ASN A 231 -7.48 61.52 20.86
CA ASN A 231 -7.07 62.64 21.69
C ASN A 231 -8.28 63.10 22.54
N ILE A 232 -8.17 63.05 23.86
CA ILE A 232 -9.20 63.51 24.81
C ILE A 232 -8.71 64.84 25.41
N PRO A 233 -9.43 65.96 25.21
CA PRO A 233 -9.10 67.22 25.88
C PRO A 233 -9.61 67.23 27.33
N ILE A 234 -8.83 67.91 28.18
CA ILE A 234 -9.06 68.13 29.62
C ILE A 234 -10.23 69.09 29.84
#